data_AF-A0A239FDM3-F1
#
_entry.id   AF-A0A239FDM3-F1
#
_cell.length_a   1.000
_cell.length_b   1.000
_cell.length_c   1.000
_cell.angle_alpha   90.00
_cell.angle_beta   90.00
_cell.angle_gamma   90.00
#
_symmetry.space_group_name_H-M   'P 1'
#
loop_
_entity.id
_entity.type
_entity.pdbx_description
1 polymer ?
#
loop_
_entity_poly.entity_id
_entity_poly.type
_entity_poly.pdbx_seq_one_letter_code
_entity_poly.pdbx_strand_id
1 'polypeptide(L)'
;MEKAAGDEDPARAIRALALGIFEAIDAHPWVGTQLSREPFQPAVLRIWKSVGVQLHRLGVTGTALPDAGAALVNYVLGAAAQYAMGARRAQDDAARKEYLERLAAEWARHDDHPLVRESASLLREHDDREQFLAGVDIFLAGVSSRAAGGSGAA
;
A
#
# COMPACT_ATOMS: atom_id res chain seq x y z
N MET A 1 -30.23 -13.84 -7.25
CA MET A 1 -29.61 -14.08 -5.94
C MET A 1 -28.55 -13.03 -5.74
N GLU A 2 -28.93 -11.97 -5.05
CA GLU A 2 -28.14 -10.76 -4.85
C GLU A 2 -27.42 -10.90 -3.51
N LYS A 3 -26.10 -11.11 -3.57
CA LYS A 3 -25.29 -11.27 -2.37
C LYS A 3 -25.22 -9.89 -1.71
N ALA A 4 -25.81 -9.78 -0.51
CA ALA A 4 -25.87 -8.53 0.23
C ALA A 4 -24.47 -7.88 0.29
N ALA A 5 -24.35 -6.68 -0.27
CA ALA A 5 -23.12 -5.87 -0.31
C ALA A 5 -22.63 -5.38 1.08
N GLY A 6 -23.09 -6.02 2.17
CA GLY A 6 -22.79 -5.68 3.56
C GLY A 6 -21.91 -6.69 4.30
N ASP A 7 -21.56 -7.83 3.68
CA ASP A 7 -20.89 -8.96 4.36
C ASP A 7 -19.46 -9.21 3.86
N GLU A 8 -18.84 -8.24 3.18
CA GLU A 8 -17.41 -8.29 2.90
C GLU A 8 -16.62 -7.91 4.14
N ASP A 9 -15.68 -8.80 4.51
CA ASP A 9 -14.60 -8.58 5.47
C ASP A 9 -13.98 -7.18 5.26
N PRO A 10 -14.08 -6.27 6.24
CA PRO A 10 -13.57 -4.92 6.10
C PRO A 10 -12.07 -4.86 5.75
N ALA A 11 -11.26 -5.82 6.23
CA ALA A 11 -9.84 -5.88 5.88
C ALA A 11 -9.66 -6.20 4.39
N ARG A 12 -10.41 -7.18 3.87
CA ARG A 12 -10.45 -7.48 2.43
C ARG A 12 -10.93 -6.29 1.59
N ALA A 13 -11.92 -5.53 2.07
CA ALA A 13 -12.41 -4.34 1.37
C ALA A 13 -11.32 -3.25 1.30
N ILE A 14 -10.56 -3.03 2.39
CA ILE A 14 -9.41 -2.12 2.38
C ILE A 14 -8.34 -2.60 1.40
N ARG A 15 -8.02 -3.89 1.40
CA ARG A 15 -7.04 -4.48 0.49
C ARG A 15 -7.44 -4.27 -0.98
N ALA A 16 -8.73 -4.48 -1.31
CA ALA A 16 -9.26 -4.25 -2.65
C ALA A 16 -9.22 -2.76 -3.05
N LEU A 17 -9.57 -1.85 -2.14
CA LEU A 17 -9.46 -0.40 -2.38
C LEU A 17 -8.02 0.04 -2.63
N ALA A 18 -7.09 -0.41 -1.79
CA ALA A 18 -5.67 -0.10 -1.93
C ALA A 18 -5.13 -0.62 -3.27
N LEU A 19 -5.50 -1.85 -3.63
CA LEU A 19 -5.10 -2.46 -4.89
C LEU A 19 -5.63 -1.69 -6.10
N GLY A 20 -6.91 -1.29 -6.10
CA GLY A 20 -7.47 -0.50 -7.19
C GLY A 20 -6.79 0.86 -7.36
N ILE A 21 -6.35 1.48 -6.25
CA ILE A 21 -5.56 2.72 -6.29
C ILE A 21 -4.17 2.45 -6.89
N PHE A 22 -3.51 1.38 -6.46
CA PHE A 22 -2.23 0.94 -7.02
C PHE A 22 -2.32 0.74 -8.53
N GLU A 23 -3.27 -0.07 -8.99
CA GLU A 23 -3.48 -0.36 -10.42
C GLU A 23 -3.81 0.90 -11.23
N ALA A 24 -4.59 1.83 -10.66
CA ALA A 24 -4.90 3.09 -11.32
C ALA A 24 -3.67 4.00 -11.48
N ILE A 25 -2.82 4.07 -10.46
CA ILE A 25 -1.57 4.85 -10.50
C ILE A 25 -0.54 4.18 -11.41
N ASP A 26 -0.43 2.86 -11.37
CA ASP A 26 0.46 2.09 -12.25
C ASP A 26 0.09 2.27 -13.73
N ALA A 27 -1.20 2.12 -14.07
CA ALA A 27 -1.70 2.34 -15.43
C ALA A 27 -1.64 3.81 -15.87
N HIS A 28 -1.81 4.75 -14.93
CA HIS A 28 -1.88 6.19 -15.22
C HIS A 28 -1.04 6.99 -14.23
N PRO A 29 0.29 7.05 -14.37
CA PRO A 29 1.10 7.56 -13.26
C PRO A 29 1.03 9.08 -13.06
N TRP A 30 0.34 9.81 -13.94
CA TRP A 30 -0.06 11.20 -13.67
C TRP A 30 -1.11 11.30 -12.56
N VAL A 31 -1.87 10.23 -12.28
CA VAL A 31 -2.89 10.18 -11.22
C VAL A 31 -2.28 10.47 -9.85
N GLY A 32 -1.12 9.88 -9.53
CA GLY A 32 -0.44 10.13 -8.24
C GLY A 32 -0.14 11.62 -8.04
N THR A 33 0.40 12.28 -9.06
CA THR A 33 0.66 13.72 -9.03
C THR A 33 -0.62 14.55 -8.92
N GLN A 34 -1.71 14.15 -9.58
CA GLN A 34 -2.99 14.85 -9.48
C GLN A 34 -3.64 14.69 -8.10
N LEU A 35 -3.55 13.51 -7.49
CA LEU A 35 -4.07 13.26 -6.14
C LEU A 35 -3.39 14.15 -5.09
N SER A 36 -2.08 14.39 -5.22
CA SER A 36 -1.33 15.24 -4.29
C SER A 36 -1.55 16.74 -4.47
N ARG A 37 -2.04 17.19 -5.63
CA ARG A 37 -2.16 18.63 -5.96
C ARG A 37 -3.33 19.34 -5.29
N GLU A 38 -4.44 18.63 -5.09
CA GLU A 38 -5.65 19.20 -4.52
C GLU A 38 -6.24 18.22 -3.49
N PRO A 39 -5.97 18.44 -2.18
CA PRO A 39 -6.40 17.51 -1.13
C PRO A 39 -7.92 17.46 -0.94
N PHE A 40 -8.66 18.50 -1.37
CA PHE A 40 -10.12 18.54 -1.23
C PHE A 40 -10.87 18.03 -2.48
N GLN A 41 -10.17 17.50 -3.47
CA GLN A 41 -10.83 16.99 -4.66
C GLN A 41 -11.73 15.79 -4.33
N PRO A 42 -12.84 15.59 -5.07
CA PRO A 42 -13.81 14.54 -4.77
C PRO A 42 -13.22 13.13 -4.72
N ALA A 43 -12.19 12.84 -5.52
CA ALA A 43 -11.53 11.54 -5.52
C ALA A 43 -10.80 11.26 -4.19
N VAL A 44 -10.03 12.23 -3.69
CA VAL A 44 -9.30 12.13 -2.42
C VAL A 44 -10.29 11.96 -1.28
N LEU A 45 -11.33 12.80 -1.20
CA LEU A 45 -12.37 12.69 -0.17
C LEU A 45 -13.10 11.34 -0.18
N ARG A 46 -13.34 10.76 -1.36
CA ARG A 46 -13.91 9.41 -1.48
C ARG A 46 -12.97 8.33 -0.96
N ILE A 47 -11.67 8.41 -1.27
CA ILE A 47 -10.66 7.48 -0.74
C ILE A 47 -10.66 7.52 0.79
N TRP A 48 -10.55 8.71 1.37
CA TRP A 48 -10.59 8.90 2.83
C TRP A 48 -11.86 8.35 3.46
N LYS A 49 -13.02 8.67 2.89
CA LYS A 49 -14.31 8.17 3.39
C LYS A 49 -14.39 6.64 3.32
N SER A 50 -14.02 6.05 2.18
CA SER A 50 -14.09 4.60 1.98
C SER A 50 -13.17 3.87 2.96
N VAL A 51 -11.93 4.32 3.11
CA VAL A 51 -10.97 3.75 4.08
C VAL A 51 -11.48 3.92 5.51
N GLY A 52 -11.93 5.12 5.88
CA GLY A 52 -12.44 5.40 7.22
C GLY A 52 -13.66 4.55 7.60
N VAL A 53 -14.59 4.33 6.67
CA VAL A 53 -15.74 3.45 6.89
C VAL A 53 -15.30 2.01 7.17
N GLN A 54 -14.32 1.49 6.42
CA GLN A 54 -13.85 0.12 6.65
C GLN A 54 -13.03 -0.02 7.94
N LEU A 55 -12.18 0.97 8.25
CA LEU A 55 -11.46 1.00 9.53
C LEU A 55 -12.43 1.07 10.72
N HIS A 56 -13.52 1.82 10.60
CA HIS A 56 -14.56 1.84 11.61
C HIS A 56 -15.25 0.49 11.77
N ARG A 57 -15.54 -0.21 10.67
CA ARG A 57 -16.06 -1.60 10.68
C ARG A 57 -15.06 -2.61 11.27
N LEU A 58 -13.75 -2.32 11.25
CA LEU A 58 -12.71 -3.08 11.97
C LEU A 58 -12.64 -2.76 13.47
N GLY A 59 -13.54 -1.91 13.99
CA GLY A 59 -13.57 -1.52 15.40
C GLY A 59 -12.62 -0.37 15.76
N VAL A 60 -12.01 0.29 14.77
CA VAL A 60 -11.20 1.49 15.04
C VAL A 60 -12.12 2.67 15.31
N THR A 61 -12.01 3.25 16.51
CA THR A 61 -12.89 4.33 16.97
C THR A 61 -12.11 5.43 17.67
N GLY A 62 -12.78 6.53 18.01
CA GLY A 62 -12.18 7.65 18.74
C GLY A 62 -11.04 8.31 17.97
N THR A 63 -10.01 8.74 18.71
CA THR A 63 -8.82 9.40 18.14
C THR A 63 -7.97 8.48 17.27
N ALA A 64 -8.10 7.15 17.44
CA ALA A 64 -7.34 6.18 16.63
C ALA A 64 -7.83 6.09 15.17
N LEU A 65 -9.09 6.44 14.89
CA LEU A 65 -9.65 6.37 13.55
C LEU A 65 -8.99 7.35 12.56
N PRO A 66 -8.89 8.66 12.84
CA PRO A 66 -8.18 9.58 11.95
C PRO A 66 -6.68 9.25 11.83
N ASP A 67 -6.03 8.83 12.90
CA ASP A 67 -4.60 8.45 12.89
C ASP A 67 -4.35 7.24 11.98
N ALA A 68 -5.13 6.17 12.15
CA ALA A 68 -5.03 4.96 11.33
C ALA A 68 -5.39 5.24 9.85
N GLY A 69 -6.45 6.03 9.63
CA GLY A 69 -6.86 6.44 8.29
C GLY A 69 -5.74 7.20 7.57
N ALA A 70 -5.12 8.17 8.24
CA ALA A 70 -4.05 8.97 7.64
C ALA A 70 -2.79 8.16 7.36
N ALA A 71 -2.37 7.32 8.31
CA ALA A 71 -1.22 6.45 8.11
C ALA A 71 -1.41 5.52 6.90
N LEU A 72 -2.58 4.87 6.81
CA LEU A 72 -2.87 3.93 5.73
C LEU A 72 -2.98 4.62 4.37
N VAL A 73 -3.70 5.74 4.27
CA VAL A 73 -3.84 6.48 3.00
C VAL A 73 -2.49 7.01 2.52
N ASN A 74 -1.65 7.53 3.43
CA ASN A 74 -0.31 8.00 3.08
C ASN A 74 0.59 6.86 2.61
N TYR A 75 0.53 5.69 3.26
CA TYR A 75 1.21 4.50 2.77
C TYR A 75 0.75 4.13 1.36
N VAL A 76 -0.56 4.00 1.14
CA VAL A 76 -1.13 3.61 -0.16
C VAL A 76 -0.69 4.55 -1.27
N LEU A 77 -0.84 5.86 -1.08
CA LEU A 77 -0.48 6.86 -2.09
C LEU A 77 1.03 6.94 -2.32
N GLY A 78 1.82 6.91 -1.24
CA GLY A 78 3.28 7.00 -1.31
C GLY A 78 3.90 5.78 -1.98
N ALA A 79 3.52 4.58 -1.54
CA ALA A 79 4.02 3.33 -2.08
C ALA A 79 3.61 3.15 -3.54
N ALA A 80 2.33 3.37 -3.88
CA ALA A 80 1.87 3.26 -5.27
C ALA A 80 2.60 4.24 -6.21
N ALA A 81 2.87 5.47 -5.77
CA ALA A 81 3.64 6.42 -6.56
C ALA A 81 5.10 5.98 -6.77
N GLN A 82 5.75 5.45 -5.73
CA GLN A 82 7.13 4.95 -5.82
C GLN A 82 7.24 3.76 -6.78
N TYR A 83 6.33 2.79 -6.68
CA TYR A 83 6.31 1.63 -7.58
C TYR A 83 6.04 2.04 -9.03
N ALA A 84 5.09 2.93 -9.28
CA ALA A 84 4.85 3.42 -10.64
C ALA A 84 6.05 4.18 -11.24
N MET A 85 6.86 4.85 -10.41
CA MET A 85 8.15 5.42 -10.85
C MET A 85 9.20 4.33 -11.15
N GLY A 86 9.21 3.23 -10.38
CA GLY A 86 10.00 2.03 -10.61
C GLY A 86 9.66 1.38 -11.95
N ALA A 87 8.38 1.04 -12.15
CA ALA A 87 7.85 0.43 -13.36
C ALA A 87 8.20 1.23 -14.62
N ARG A 88 8.13 2.57 -14.58
CA ARG A 88 8.54 3.46 -15.69
C ARG A 88 10.00 3.31 -16.15
N ARG A 89 10.89 2.76 -15.33
CA ARG A 89 12.29 2.50 -15.73
C ARG A 89 12.41 1.27 -16.63
N ALA A 90 11.35 0.49 -16.76
CA ALA A 90 11.26 -0.71 -17.57
C ALA A 90 10.14 -0.59 -18.61
N GLN A 91 10.40 -1.05 -19.84
CA GLN A 91 9.41 -0.99 -20.93
C GLN A 91 8.42 -2.17 -20.90
N ASP A 92 8.84 -3.28 -20.29
CA ASP A 92 8.08 -4.52 -20.12
C ASP A 92 8.61 -5.31 -18.90
N ASP A 93 8.01 -6.48 -18.63
CA ASP A 93 8.41 -7.35 -17.53
C ASP A 93 9.86 -7.84 -17.62
N ALA A 94 10.39 -8.04 -18.83
CA ALA A 94 11.77 -8.47 -19.02
C ALA A 94 12.75 -7.34 -18.68
N ALA A 95 12.48 -6.12 -19.15
CA ALA A 95 13.24 -4.92 -18.80
C ALA A 95 13.15 -4.61 -17.30
N ARG A 96 12.02 -4.93 -16.66
CA ARG A 96 11.83 -4.78 -15.20
C ARG A 96 12.71 -5.75 -14.44
N LYS A 97 12.69 -7.02 -14.82
CA LYS A 97 13.56 -8.04 -14.22
C LYS A 97 15.04 -7.67 -14.36
N GLU A 98 15.45 -7.23 -15.55
CA GLU A 98 16.83 -6.79 -15.80
C GLU A 98 17.20 -5.56 -14.95
N TYR A 99 16.27 -4.61 -14.77
CA TYR A 99 16.48 -3.47 -13.87
C TYR A 99 16.66 -3.91 -12.41
N LEU A 100 15.82 -4.80 -11.89
CA LEU A 100 15.94 -5.32 -10.53
C LEU A 100 17.23 -6.13 -10.34
N GLU A 101 17.65 -6.91 -11.33
CA GLU A 101 18.92 -7.63 -11.34
C GLU A 101 20.13 -6.67 -11.24
N ARG A 102 20.13 -5.59 -12.02
CA ARG A 102 21.19 -4.56 -11.95
C ARG A 102 21.18 -3.84 -10.60
N LEU A 103 20.01 -3.47 -10.10
CA LEU A 103 19.87 -2.78 -8.81
C LEU A 103 20.37 -3.65 -7.65
N ALA A 104 20.01 -4.94 -7.65
CA ALA A 104 20.51 -5.93 -6.69
C ALA A 104 22.04 -6.08 -6.74
N ALA A 105 22.60 -6.14 -7.95
CA ALA A 105 24.05 -6.21 -8.13
C ALA A 105 24.77 -4.95 -7.62
N GLU A 106 24.19 -3.76 -7.81
CA GLU A 106 24.73 -2.51 -7.26
C GLU A 106 24.69 -2.49 -5.73
N TRP A 107 23.58 -2.90 -5.11
CA TRP A 107 23.47 -2.98 -3.65
C TRP A 107 24.54 -3.89 -3.04
N ALA A 108 24.68 -5.11 -3.58
CA ALA A 108 25.66 -6.09 -3.10
C ALA A 108 27.11 -5.65 -3.32
N ARG A 109 27.37 -4.72 -4.25
CA ARG A 109 28.70 -4.11 -4.47
C ARG A 109 28.99 -2.95 -3.53
N HIS A 110 27.96 -2.24 -3.07
CA HIS A 110 28.11 -1.06 -2.23
C HIS A 110 28.28 -1.40 -0.74
N ASP A 111 27.71 -2.52 -0.30
CA ASP A 111 27.77 -2.93 1.10
C ASP A 111 27.90 -4.46 1.21
N ASP A 112 28.93 -4.90 1.92
CA ASP A 112 29.25 -6.31 2.15
C ASP A 112 28.46 -6.92 3.31
N HIS A 113 27.63 -6.15 4.01
CA HIS A 113 26.85 -6.63 5.13
C HIS A 113 25.91 -7.79 4.70
N PRO A 114 25.85 -8.92 5.45
CA PRO A 114 25.06 -10.09 5.06
C PRO A 114 23.59 -9.78 4.77
N LEU A 115 22.98 -8.90 5.58
CA LEU A 115 21.59 -8.45 5.37
C LEU A 115 21.38 -7.73 4.03
N VAL A 116 22.37 -6.96 3.57
CA VAL A 116 22.27 -6.26 2.27
C VAL A 116 22.36 -7.26 1.13
N ARG A 117 23.25 -8.26 1.23
CA ARG A 117 23.36 -9.33 0.24
C ARG A 117 22.09 -10.19 0.16
N GLU A 118 21.51 -10.51 1.32
CA GLU A 118 20.22 -11.22 1.41
C GLU A 118 19.09 -10.40 0.78
N SER A 119 18.98 -9.13 1.16
CA SER A 119 17.97 -8.21 0.63
C SER A 119 18.10 -8.01 -0.88
N ALA A 120 19.32 -7.88 -1.39
CA ALA A 120 19.59 -7.79 -2.82
C ALA A 120 19.17 -9.06 -3.58
N SER A 121 19.35 -10.24 -2.97
CA SER A 121 18.88 -11.50 -3.56
C SER A 121 17.36 -11.53 -3.68
N LEU A 122 16.65 -11.13 -2.61
CA LEU A 122 15.18 -11.09 -2.58
C LEU A 122 14.60 -10.02 -3.52
N LEU A 123 15.29 -8.88 -3.65
CA LEU A 123 14.88 -7.78 -4.53
C LEU A 123 14.80 -8.21 -6.01
N ARG A 124 15.61 -9.18 -6.44
CA ARG A 124 15.65 -9.65 -7.83
C ARG A 124 14.35 -10.31 -8.27
N GLU A 125 13.71 -11.04 -7.36
CA GLU A 125 12.52 -11.85 -7.64
C GLU A 125 11.22 -11.12 -7.28
N HIS A 126 11.37 -9.85 -6.92
CA HIS A 126 10.34 -9.08 -6.27
C HIS A 126 9.18 -8.68 -7.20
N ASP A 127 7.97 -8.86 -6.70
CA ASP A 127 6.76 -8.30 -7.29
C ASP A 127 6.25 -7.07 -6.53
N ASP A 128 6.21 -5.93 -7.22
CA ASP A 128 5.82 -4.64 -6.64
C ASP A 128 4.38 -4.63 -6.12
N ARG A 129 3.47 -5.34 -6.79
CA ARG A 129 2.08 -5.49 -6.36
C ARG A 129 2.00 -6.36 -5.11
N GLU A 130 2.76 -7.45 -5.06
CA GLU A 130 2.81 -8.32 -3.89
C GLU A 130 3.40 -7.61 -2.66
N GLN A 131 4.49 -6.84 -2.81
CA GLN A 131 5.03 -6.02 -1.71
C GLN A 131 4.04 -4.99 -1.21
N PHE A 132 3.39 -4.31 -2.15
CA PHE A 132 2.42 -3.28 -1.82
C PHE A 132 1.30 -3.86 -0.97
N LEU A 133 0.76 -5.02 -1.37
CA LEU A 133 -0.27 -5.69 -0.58
C LEU A 133 0.26 -6.22 0.75
N ALA A 134 1.48 -6.74 0.80
CA ALA A 134 2.11 -7.17 2.04
C ALA A 134 2.25 -6.01 3.04
N GLY A 135 2.58 -4.81 2.58
CA GLY A 135 2.62 -3.63 3.45
C GLY A 135 1.23 -3.18 3.92
N VAL A 136 0.20 -3.26 3.06
CA VAL A 136 -1.20 -3.05 3.50
C VAL A 136 -1.56 -4.03 4.62
N ASP A 137 -1.22 -5.31 4.45
CA ASP A 137 -1.51 -6.36 5.42
C ASP A 137 -0.77 -6.11 6.77
N ILE A 138 0.48 -5.64 6.72
CA ILE A 138 1.25 -5.21 7.91
C ILE A 138 0.55 -4.03 8.63
N PHE A 139 0.08 -3.03 7.88
CA PHE A 139 -0.65 -1.90 8.45
C PHE A 139 -1.94 -2.36 9.13
N LEU A 140 -2.73 -3.21 8.47
CA LEU A 140 -3.97 -3.74 9.01
C LEU A 140 -3.74 -4.57 10.28
N ALA A 141 -2.71 -5.42 10.31
CA ALA A 141 -2.34 -6.14 11.52
C ALA A 141 -1.95 -5.21 12.69
N GLY A 142 -1.23 -4.12 12.40
CA GLY A 142 -0.89 -3.09 13.38
C GLY A 142 -2.11 -2.32 13.90
N VAL A 143 -3.10 -2.07 13.04
CA VAL A 143 -4.38 -1.43 13.41
C VAL A 143 -5.21 -2.37 14.28
N SER A 144 -5.37 -3.63 13.89
CA SER A 144 -6.14 -4.63 14.64
C SER A 144 -5.55 -4.89 16.02
N SER A 145 -4.22 -4.97 16.15
CA SER A 145 -3.57 -5.16 17.46
C SER A 145 -3.80 -3.98 18.41
N ARG A 146 -3.78 -2.73 17.90
CA ARG A 146 -4.12 -1.53 18.68
C ARG A 146 -5.59 -1.45 19.07
N ALA A 147 -6.50 -1.84 18.18
CA ALA A 147 -7.94 -1.88 18.48
C ALA A 147 -8.26 -2.91 19.58
N ALA A 148 -7.59 -4.07 19.56
CA ALA A 148 -7.71 -5.08 20.61
C ALA A 148 -7.11 -4.61 21.95
N GLY A 149 -5.96 -3.92 21.92
CA GLY A 149 -5.31 -3.39 23.13
C GLY A 149 -6.04 -2.21 23.78
N GLY A 150 -6.79 -1.42 23.02
CA GLY A 150 -7.59 -0.29 23.52
C GLY A 150 -8.88 -0.69 24.24
N SER A 151 -9.37 -1.92 24.05
CA SER A 151 -10.57 -2.43 24.73
C SER A 151 -10.33 -2.90 26.18
N GLY A 152 -9.08 -2.85 26.67
CA GLY A 152 -8.72 -3.22 28.05
C GLY A 152 -8.51 -2.03 29.00
N ALA A 153 -8.72 -0.79 28.54
CA ALA A 153 -8.50 0.43 29.31
C ALA A 153 -9.71 1.36 29.19
N ALA A 154 -10.86 0.93 29.72
CA ALA A 154 -12.01 1.78 30.04
C ALA A 154 -12.79 1.17 31.21
#